data_AF-A0A640NY98-F1
#
_entry.id   AF-A0A640NY98-F1
#
_cell.length_a   1.000
_cell.length_b   1.000
_cell.length_c   1.000
_cell.angle_alpha   90.00
_cell.angle_beta   90.00
_cell.angle_gamma   90.00
#
_symmetry.space_group_name_H-M   'P 1'
#
loop_
_entity.id
_entity.type
_entity.pdbx_description
1 polymer ?
#
loop_
_entity_poly.entity_id
_entity_poly.type
_entity_poly.pdbx_seq_one_letter_code
_entity_poly.pdbx_strand_id
1 'polypeptide(L)'
;MKNLSASILLLFCLASTASELTLLTENFPPYNFGSRDNVVGINAELLSRAYNIAQVSCTLDLLHWERAFKITSTEQNRGVLTIALTPNHEDGFIWIGPIDSSNVGFYRLKSRKD
;
A
#
# COMPACT_ATOMS: atom_id res chain seq x y z
N MET A 1 6.70 -31.22 35.25
CA MET A 1 5.95 -31.06 33.99
C MET A 1 5.24 -29.71 33.86
N LYS A 2 4.70 -29.10 34.94
CA LYS A 2 4.04 -27.77 34.90
C LYS A 2 4.98 -26.63 34.46
N ASN A 3 6.24 -26.67 34.91
CA ASN A 3 7.23 -25.62 34.63
C ASN A 3 7.73 -25.65 33.17
N LEU A 4 7.72 -26.83 32.54
CA LEU A 4 8.15 -27.00 31.15
C LEU A 4 7.15 -26.35 30.18
N SER A 5 5.86 -26.43 30.50
CA SER A 5 4.80 -25.82 29.69
C SER A 5 4.82 -24.29 29.75
N ALA A 6 5.16 -23.71 30.91
CA ALA A 6 5.33 -22.27 31.07
C ALA A 6 6.55 -21.74 30.29
N SER A 7 7.66 -22.48 30.28
CA SER A 7 8.85 -22.13 29.50
C SER A 7 8.61 -22.18 27.99
N ILE A 8 7.84 -23.16 27.50
CA ILE A 8 7.47 -23.26 26.07
C ILE A 8 6.57 -22.09 25.64
N LEU A 9 5.61 -21.68 26.49
CA LEU A 9 4.77 -20.52 26.21
C LEU A 9 5.58 -19.21 26.15
N LEU A 10 6.54 -19.05 27.06
CA LEU A 10 7.40 -17.86 27.12
C LEU A 10 8.31 -17.74 25.88
N LEU A 11 8.83 -18.87 25.40
CA LEU A 11 9.63 -18.95 24.17
C LEU A 11 8.80 -18.61 22.92
N PHE A 12 7.51 -18.97 22.90
CA PHE A 12 6.62 -18.66 21.77
C PHE A 12 6.27 -17.17 21.68
N CYS A 13 6.14 -16.48 22.83
CA CYS A 13 5.94 -15.02 22.85
C CYS A 13 7.15 -14.23 22.33
N LEU A 14 8.37 -14.71 22.57
CA LEU A 14 9.60 -14.05 22.11
C LEU A 14 9.86 -14.24 20.61
N ALA A 15 9.23 -15.23 19.98
CA ALA A 15 9.37 -15.52 18.55
C ALA A 15 8.42 -14.70 17.65
N SER A 16 7.54 -13.88 18.23
CA SER A 16 6.66 -13.01 17.45
C SER A 16 7.45 -11.83 16.89
N THR A 17 7.89 -11.94 15.63
CA THR A 17 8.45 -10.81 14.90
C THR A 17 7.31 -9.96 14.37
N ALA A 18 7.31 -8.66 14.65
CA ALA A 18 6.41 -7.74 13.98
C ALA A 18 6.69 -7.79 12.47
N SER A 19 5.71 -8.23 11.67
CA SER A 19 5.89 -8.24 10.22
C SER A 19 5.89 -6.82 9.70
N GLU A 20 6.92 -6.47 8.94
CA GLU A 20 6.99 -5.19 8.23
C GLU A 20 5.95 -5.19 7.10
N LEU A 21 5.21 -4.07 6.98
CA LEU A 21 4.30 -3.84 5.87
C LEU A 21 5.09 -3.22 4.71
N THR A 22 4.89 -3.72 3.49
CA THR A 22 5.41 -3.03 2.30
C THR A 22 4.25 -2.53 1.46
N LEU A 23 4.20 -1.22 1.28
CA LEU A 23 3.29 -0.59 0.34
C LEU A 23 3.98 -0.49 -1.03
N LEU A 24 3.20 -0.77 -2.06
CA LEU A 24 3.62 -0.78 -3.45
C LEU A 24 2.88 0.31 -4.20
N THR A 25 3.57 0.94 -5.14
CA THR A 25 2.97 1.99 -5.94
C THR A 25 3.55 2.02 -7.35
N GLU A 26 2.87 2.72 -8.25
CA GLU A 26 3.39 3.04 -9.58
C GLU A 26 3.91 4.49 -9.68
N ASN A 27 4.48 4.84 -10.83
CA ASN A 27 4.83 6.22 -11.13
C ASN A 27 3.62 6.98 -11.69
N PHE A 28 2.88 7.66 -10.81
CA PHE A 28 1.66 8.39 -11.11
C PHE A 28 1.66 9.80 -10.47
N PRO A 29 2.32 10.78 -11.10
CA PRO A 29 2.28 12.17 -10.66
C PRO A 29 0.87 12.77 -10.76
N PRO A 30 0.46 13.66 -9.84
CA PRO A 30 1.23 14.18 -8.68
C PRO A 30 1.10 13.34 -7.40
N TYR A 31 0.42 12.18 -7.46
CA TYR A 31 0.01 11.40 -6.29
C TYR A 31 1.16 10.61 -5.67
N ASN A 32 1.86 9.82 -6.47
CA ASN A 32 2.99 9.01 -6.04
C ASN A 32 3.96 8.84 -7.22
N PHE A 33 5.19 9.31 -7.09
CA PHE A 33 6.18 9.29 -8.16
C PHE A 33 7.59 9.43 -7.60
N GLY A 34 8.61 9.27 -8.45
CA GLY A 34 10.01 9.43 -8.06
C GLY A 34 10.87 8.24 -8.45
N SER A 35 11.71 7.78 -7.52
CA SER A 35 12.60 6.63 -7.73
C SER A 35 12.30 5.52 -6.72
N ARG A 36 12.89 4.34 -6.92
CA ARG A 36 12.69 3.17 -6.05
C ARG A 36 12.89 3.48 -4.56
N ASP A 37 13.92 4.25 -4.23
CA ASP A 37 14.30 4.52 -2.83
C ASP A 37 13.78 5.89 -2.33
N ASN A 38 13.08 6.65 -3.17
CA ASN A 38 12.56 7.96 -2.84
C ASN A 38 11.25 8.23 -3.56
N VAL A 39 10.17 7.66 -3.03
CA VAL A 39 8.81 7.89 -3.49
C VAL A 39 8.26 9.13 -2.81
N VAL A 40 7.82 10.09 -3.62
CA VAL A 40 7.26 11.38 -3.20
C VAL A 40 5.87 11.57 -3.83
N GLY A 41 5.19 12.64 -3.43
CA GLY A 41 3.86 12.99 -3.94
C GLY A 41 2.83 13.03 -2.82
N ILE A 42 1.66 13.61 -3.13
CA ILE A 42 0.67 13.94 -2.10
C ILE A 42 0.16 12.69 -1.35
N ASN A 43 -0.03 11.56 -2.05
CA ASN A 43 -0.52 10.33 -1.43
C ASN A 43 0.59 9.59 -0.69
N ALA A 44 1.83 9.63 -1.20
CA ALA A 44 3.00 9.07 -0.52
C ALA A 44 3.26 9.78 0.82
N GLU A 45 3.19 11.12 0.84
CA GLU A 45 3.32 11.90 2.07
C GLU A 45 2.19 11.64 3.07
N LEU A 46 0.95 11.53 2.59
CA LEU A 46 -0.21 11.23 3.43
C LEU A 46 -0.05 9.86 4.13
N LEU A 47 0.31 8.83 3.37
CA LEU A 47 0.52 7.49 3.92
C LEU A 47 1.73 7.44 4.85
N SER A 48 2.78 8.19 4.53
CA SER A 48 3.94 8.35 5.42
C SER A 48 3.54 8.84 6.80
N ARG A 49 2.67 9.85 6.87
CA ARG A 49 2.15 10.34 8.15
C ARG A 49 1.25 9.30 8.82
N ALA A 50 0.42 8.60 8.05
CA ALA A 50 -0.52 7.61 8.60
C ALA A 50 0.19 6.44 9.30
N TYR A 51 1.17 5.79 8.65
CA TYR A 51 1.87 4.68 9.29
C TYR A 51 2.79 5.14 10.44
N ASN A 52 3.30 6.37 10.41
CA ASN A 52 4.02 6.97 11.54
C ASN A 52 3.11 7.17 12.76
N ILE A 53 1.88 7.68 12.56
CA ILE A 53 0.88 7.84 13.64
C ILE A 53 0.46 6.48 14.19
N ALA A 54 0.27 5.50 13.31
CA ALA A 54 -0.11 4.14 13.69
C ALA A 54 1.03 3.33 14.32
N GLN A 55 2.26 3.87 14.35
CA GLN A 55 3.48 3.18 14.81
C GLN A 55 3.71 1.83 14.09
N VAL A 56 3.42 1.80 12.78
CA VAL A 56 3.63 0.63 11.92
C VAL A 56 4.93 0.78 11.15
N SER A 57 5.81 -0.22 11.22
CA SER A 57 6.99 -0.29 10.35
C SER A 57 6.53 -0.54 8.92
N CYS A 58 6.79 0.42 8.04
CA CYS A 58 6.32 0.41 6.67
C CYS A 58 7.38 0.91 5.70
N THR A 59 7.58 0.18 4.61
CA THR A 59 8.36 0.63 3.44
C THR A 59 7.44 0.96 2.28
N LEU A 60 7.95 1.75 1.34
CA LEU A 60 7.21 2.15 0.13
C LEU A 60 8.09 1.94 -1.11
N ASP A 61 7.66 1.03 -1.98
CA ASP A 61 8.39 0.65 -3.20
C ASP A 61 7.65 1.09 -4.47
N LEU A 62 8.42 1.65 -5.41
CA LEU A 62 7.92 2.01 -6.74
C LEU A 62 8.19 0.91 -7.77
N LEU A 63 7.12 0.39 -8.38
CA LEU A 63 7.12 -0.70 -9.35
C LEU A 63 6.22 -0.37 -10.57
N HIS A 64 6.26 -1.20 -11.60
CA HIS A 64 5.22 -1.17 -12.64
C HIS A 64 3.89 -1.64 -12.04
N TRP A 65 2.79 -1.00 -12.45
CA TRP A 65 1.43 -1.25 -11.95
C TRP A 65 1.06 -2.73 -11.86
N GLU A 66 1.21 -3.46 -12.96
CA GLU A 66 0.86 -4.89 -13.03
C GLU A 66 1.60 -5.74 -11.99
N ARG A 67 2.87 -5.38 -11.71
CA ARG A 67 3.69 -6.07 -10.71
C ARG A 67 3.26 -5.73 -9.29
N ALA A 68 2.99 -4.45 -9.01
CA ALA A 68 2.49 -4.01 -7.71
C ALA A 68 1.16 -4.69 -7.36
N PHE A 69 0.23 -4.71 -8.31
CA PHE A 69 -1.06 -5.38 -8.16
C PHE A 69 -0.88 -6.89 -7.91
N LYS A 70 -0.13 -7.58 -8.78
CA LYS A 70 0.11 -9.03 -8.65
C LYS A 70 0.71 -9.39 -7.30
N ILE A 71 1.76 -8.69 -6.86
CA ILE A 71 2.40 -8.94 -5.56
C ILE A 71 1.39 -8.78 -4.44
N THR A 72 0.60 -7.69 -4.45
CA THR A 72 -0.42 -7.44 -3.43
C THR A 72 -1.49 -8.53 -3.37
N SER A 73 -1.88 -9.10 -4.52
CA SER A 73 -2.86 -10.20 -4.57
C SER A 73 -2.31 -11.55 -4.15
N THR A 74 -0.98 -11.75 -4.14
CA THR A 74 -0.37 -13.09 -3.93
C THR A 74 0.51 -13.21 -2.70
N GLU A 75 0.99 -12.10 -2.15
CA GLU A 75 1.91 -12.07 -1.01
C GLU A 75 1.26 -11.44 0.22
N GLN A 76 1.60 -11.97 1.39
CA GLN A 76 1.16 -11.41 2.68
C GLN A 76 1.93 -10.14 3.03
N ASN A 77 1.32 -9.30 3.88
CA ASN A 77 1.93 -8.05 4.38
C ASN A 77 2.32 -7.08 3.26
N ARG A 78 1.53 -7.09 2.19
CA ARG A 78 1.63 -6.17 1.05
C ARG A 78 0.37 -5.34 0.93
N GLY A 79 0.53 -4.10 0.50
CA GLY A 79 -0.58 -3.22 0.10
C GLY A 79 -0.22 -2.48 -1.17
N VAL A 80 -1.22 -2.07 -1.94
CA VAL A 80 -1.05 -1.14 -3.07
C VAL A 80 -1.80 0.15 -2.76
N LEU A 81 -1.22 1.29 -3.13
CA LEU A 81 -1.84 2.61 -2.91
C LEU A 81 -2.25 3.30 -4.22
N THR A 82 -3.15 4.27 -4.11
CA THR A 82 -3.72 5.03 -5.25
C THR A 82 -4.37 4.12 -6.30
N ILE A 83 -5.08 3.08 -5.85
CA ILE A 83 -5.90 2.23 -6.71
C ILE A 83 -7.36 2.73 -6.72
N ALA A 84 -7.94 2.83 -7.92
CA ALA A 84 -9.36 3.10 -8.06
C ALA A 84 -10.18 1.90 -7.56
N LEU A 85 -11.13 2.16 -6.66
CA LEU A 85 -12.14 1.18 -6.28
C LEU A 85 -13.06 0.94 -7.47
N THR A 86 -13.11 -0.31 -7.95
CA THR A 86 -14.02 -0.74 -9.02
C THR A 86 -14.66 -2.06 -8.61
N PRO A 87 -15.89 -2.37 -9.07
CA PRO A 87 -16.58 -3.61 -8.69
C PRO A 87 -15.76 -4.88 -8.94
N ASN A 88 -14.91 -4.88 -9.97
CA ASN A 88 -14.07 -6.02 -10.31
C ASN A 88 -12.90 -6.26 -9.33
N HIS A 89 -12.57 -5.28 -8.49
CA HIS A 89 -11.48 -5.36 -7.51
C HIS A 89 -11.96 -5.31 -6.06
N GLU A 90 -13.27 -5.15 -5.82
CA GLU A 90 -13.83 -5.10 -4.47
C GLU A 90 -13.53 -6.38 -3.69
N ASP A 91 -13.67 -7.52 -4.36
CA ASP A 91 -13.39 -8.83 -3.78
C ASP A 91 -11.87 -9.13 -3.77
N GLY A 92 -11.34 -9.52 -2.61
CA GLY A 92 -9.96 -10.01 -2.47
C GLY A 92 -8.96 -9.05 -1.83
N PHE A 93 -9.36 -7.82 -1.50
CA PHE A 93 -8.53 -6.87 -0.78
C PHE A 93 -9.22 -6.32 0.46
N ILE A 94 -8.42 -5.92 1.45
CA ILE A 94 -8.88 -5.03 2.51
C ILE A 94 -8.68 -3.60 2.01
N TRP A 95 -9.79 -2.90 1.76
CA TRP A 95 -9.77 -1.54 1.26
C TRP A 95 -9.62 -0.54 2.41
N ILE A 96 -8.63 0.35 2.28
CA ILE A 96 -8.35 1.42 3.25
C ILE A 96 -8.45 2.75 2.50
N GLY A 97 -9.43 3.58 2.86
CA GLY A 97 -9.71 4.83 2.17
C GLY A 97 -11.19 5.20 2.19
N PRO A 98 -11.59 6.29 1.50
CA PRO A 98 -10.87 6.93 0.39
C PRO A 98 -9.70 7.83 0.82
N ILE A 99 -8.63 7.83 0.02
CA ILE A 99 -7.49 8.76 0.15
C ILE A 99 -7.57 9.94 -0.83
N ASP A 100 -8.25 9.75 -1.95
CA ASP A 100 -8.55 10.75 -2.97
C ASP A 100 -9.87 10.37 -3.69
N SER A 101 -10.50 11.34 -4.35
CA SER A 101 -11.68 11.15 -5.19
C SER A 101 -11.55 11.97 -6.46
N SER A 102 -11.70 11.33 -7.62
CA SER A 102 -11.62 11.99 -8.91
C SER A 102 -12.73 11.54 -9.86
N ASN A 103 -13.02 12.38 -10.85
CA ASN A 103 -13.94 12.05 -11.94
C ASN A 103 -13.14 11.72 -13.20
N VAL A 104 -13.48 10.61 -13.86
CA VAL A 104 -12.92 10.27 -15.16
C VAL A 104 -13.63 11.10 -16.23
N GLY A 105 -12.87 11.72 -17.12
CA GLY A 105 -13.40 12.57 -18.17
C GLY A 105 -12.59 12.50 -19.46
N PHE A 106 -13.24 12.87 -20.57
CA PHE A 106 -12.58 13.04 -21.85
C PHE A 106 -12.05 14.47 -21.98
N TYR A 107 -10.83 14.59 -22.50
CA TYR A 107 -10.19 15.87 -22.74
C TYR A 107 -10.03 16.08 -24.24
N ARG A 108 -10.26 17.32 -24.70
CA ARG A 108 -9.94 17.76 -26.06
C ARG A 108 -9.27 19.13 -26.02
N LEU A 109 -8.47 19.42 -27.04
CA LEU A 109 -7.93 20.77 -27.20
C LEU A 109 -9.07 21.76 -27.39
N LYS A 110 -9.03 22.88 -26.66
CA LYS A 110 -9.99 23.98 -26.81
C LYS A 110 -10.05 24.51 -28.26
N SER A 111 -8.95 24.41 -29.00
CA SER A 111 -8.84 24.86 -30.40
C SER A 111 -9.41 23.90 -31.44
N ARG A 112 -9.70 22.64 -31.08
CA ARG A 112 -10.23 21.66 -32.02
C ARG A 112 -11.67 21.99 -32.43
N LYS A 113 -12.00 21.73 -33.69
CA LYS A 113 -13.31 22.01 -34.30
C LYS A 113 -13.95 20.78 -34.94
N ASP A 114 -13.19 19.69 -35.02
CA ASP A 114 -13.74 18.34 -35.16
C ASP A 114 -14.61 17.99 -33.95
#